data_AF-A0A314Y774-F1
#
_entry.id   AF-A0A314Y774-F1
#
_cell.length_a   1.000
_cell.length_b   1.000
_cell.length_c   1.000
_cell.angle_alpha   90.00
_cell.angle_beta   90.00
_cell.angle_gamma   90.00
#
_symmetry.space_group_name_H-M   'P 1'
#
loop_
_entity.id
_entity.type
_entity.pdbx_description
1 polymer ?
#
loop_
_entity_poly.entity_id
_entity_poly.type
_entity_poly.pdbx_seq_one_letter_code
_entity_poly.pdbx_strand_id
1 'polypeptide(L)'
;MKFKEFLTENGVNLLEMRFLPALDKMGKICHLYLNRDHVIFLHNLLNGDGVQSIAQFHKEALFDDYRISSQNEDCIVFAVDVSLLHRALRSS
;
A
#
# COMPACT_ATOMS: atom_id res chain seq x y z
N MET A 1 -13.76 -3.27 -10.87
CA MET A 1 -12.33 -3.14 -10.51
C MET A 1 -11.79 -4.53 -10.26
N LYS A 2 -10.65 -4.88 -10.83
CA LYS A 2 -9.97 -6.17 -10.60
C LYS A 2 -8.51 -5.89 -10.29
N PHE A 3 -8.01 -6.47 -9.22
CA PHE A 3 -6.62 -6.41 -8.82
C PHE A 3 -6.21 -7.82 -8.37
N LYS A 4 -5.05 -8.29 -8.85
CA LYS A 4 -4.47 -9.58 -8.46
C LYS A 4 -2.96 -9.48 -8.51
N GLU A 5 -2.33 -9.94 -7.43
CA GLU A 5 -0.91 -9.83 -7.24
C GLU A 5 -0.38 -10.96 -6.35
N PHE A 6 0.93 -11.19 -6.43
CA PHE A 6 1.66 -12.05 -5.50
C PHE A 6 2.82 -11.24 -4.92
N LEU A 7 2.87 -11.10 -3.61
CA LEU A 7 3.97 -10.42 -2.93
C LEU A 7 5.25 -11.27 -3.03
N THR A 8 6.37 -10.60 -3.27
CA THR A 8 7.70 -11.20 -3.14
C THR A 8 8.05 -11.33 -1.66
N GLU A 9 8.95 -12.25 -1.31
CA GLU A 9 9.49 -12.35 0.05
C GLU A 9 10.15 -11.04 0.51
N ASN A 10 10.86 -10.37 -0.40
CA ASN A 10 11.44 -9.05 -0.14
C ASN A 10 10.38 -7.98 0.10
N GLY A 11 9.28 -8.00 -0.66
CA GLY A 11 8.15 -7.10 -0.51
C GLY A 11 7.44 -7.29 0.83
N VAL A 12 7.21 -8.55 1.25
CA VAL A 12 6.68 -8.86 2.59
C VAL A 12 7.62 -8.32 3.67
N ASN A 13 8.91 -8.64 3.62
CA ASN A 13 9.89 -8.17 4.61
C ASN A 13 9.99 -6.63 4.66
N LEU A 14 9.95 -5.95 3.50
CA LEU A 14 9.98 -4.50 3.41
C LEU A 14 8.74 -3.87 4.05
N LEU A 15 7.56 -4.37 3.70
CA LEU A 15 6.30 -3.84 4.21
C LEU A 15 6.11 -4.17 5.69
N GLU A 16 6.29 -5.43 6.08
CA GLU A 16 6.01 -5.94 7.42
C GLU A 16 7.04 -5.49 8.45
N MET A 17 8.34 -5.66 8.18
CA MET A 17 9.37 -5.39 9.21
C MET A 17 9.78 -3.92 9.28
N ARG A 18 9.60 -3.15 8.20
CA ARG A 18 10.14 -1.79 8.11
C ARG A 18 9.06 -0.73 7.95
N PHE A 19 8.24 -0.85 6.90
CA PHE A 19 7.39 0.25 6.48
C PHE A 19 6.11 0.40 7.32
N LEU A 20 5.29 -0.66 7.42
CA LEU A 20 4.01 -0.61 8.15
C LEU A 20 4.18 -0.29 9.64
N PRO A 21 5.19 -0.79 10.38
CA PRO A 21 5.42 -0.39 11.76
C PRO A 21 5.73 1.11 11.92
N ALA A 22 6.38 1.73 10.93
CA ALA A 22 6.61 3.17 10.93
C ALA A 22 5.32 3.94 10.59
N LEU A 23 4.57 3.47 9.60
CA LEU A 23 3.32 4.09 9.17
C LEU A 23 2.23 4.03 10.25
N ASP A 24 2.13 2.92 11.00
CA ASP A 24 1.15 2.73 12.08
C ASP A 24 1.32 3.75 13.21
N LYS A 25 2.57 4.18 13.45
CA LYS A 25 2.87 5.27 14.41
C LYS A 25 2.40 6.64 13.93
N MET A 26 2.25 6.84 12.61
CA MET A 26 1.80 8.10 12.01
C MET A 26 0.27 8.17 11.98
N GLY A 27 -0.39 7.05 11.66
CA GLY A 27 -1.81 6.90 11.91
C GLY A 27 -2.40 5.60 11.39
N LYS A 28 -3.63 5.34 11.83
CA LYS A 28 -4.29 4.04 11.67
C LYS A 28 -4.84 3.77 10.27
N ILE A 29 -5.19 4.82 9.53
CA ILE A 29 -5.77 4.71 8.18
C ILE A 29 -4.79 5.32 7.17
N CYS A 30 -4.55 4.58 6.08
CA CYS A 30 -3.90 5.10 4.89
C CYS A 30 -4.71 4.74 3.64
N HIS A 31 -4.56 5.52 2.58
CA HIS A 31 -5.12 5.18 1.28
C HIS A 31 -4.04 4.52 0.44
N LEU A 32 -4.34 3.36 -0.13
CA LEU A 32 -3.53 2.79 -1.19
C LEU A 32 -4.04 3.30 -2.52
N TYR A 33 -3.13 3.87 -3.29
CA TYR A 33 -3.32 4.22 -4.69
C TYR A 33 -2.49 3.27 -5.54
N LEU A 34 -3.18 2.48 -6.37
CA LEU A 34 -2.61 1.47 -7.25
C LEU A 34 -2.72 1.96 -8.69
N ASN A 35 -1.62 1.90 -9.44
CA ASN A 35 -1.62 2.10 -10.89
C ASN A 35 -0.70 1.06 -11.57
N ARG A 36 -0.53 1.14 -12.89
CA ARG A 36 0.20 0.13 -13.66
C ARG A 36 1.67 -0.07 -13.26
N ASP A 37 2.27 0.88 -12.57
CA ASP A 37 3.71 0.92 -12.30
C ASP A 37 4.04 1.01 -10.81
N HIS A 38 3.11 1.54 -10.00
CA HIS A 38 3.37 1.90 -8.62
C HIS A 38 2.23 1.53 -7.68
N VAL A 39 2.64 1.30 -6.44
CA VAL A 39 1.77 1.29 -5.26
C VAL A 39 2.18 2.44 -4.37
N ILE A 40 1.22 3.29 -4.04
CA ILE A 40 1.45 4.51 -3.27
C ILE A 40 0.60 4.47 -2.01
N PHE A 41 1.26 4.58 -0.86
CA PHE A 41 0.61 4.73 0.44
C PHE A 41 0.50 6.22 0.75
N LEU A 42 -0.73 6.67 0.96
CA LEU A 42 -1.10 8.06 1.17
C LEU A 42 -1.69 8.19 2.58
N HIS A 43 -0.98 8.88 3.47
CA HIS A 43 -1.44 9.15 4.82
C HIS A 43 -1.76 10.62 5.02
N ASN A 44 -2.95 10.89 5.57
CA ASN A 44 -3.42 12.20 6.01
C ASN A 44 -3.46 13.31 4.93
N LEU A 45 -3.53 12.97 3.63
CA LEU A 45 -3.58 13.98 2.56
C LEU A 45 -4.90 14.76 2.48
N LEU A 46 -5.99 14.19 2.97
CA LEU A 46 -7.32 14.81 2.92
C LEU A 46 -7.61 15.68 4.15
N ASN A 47 -6.81 15.57 5.21
CA ASN A 47 -6.94 16.41 6.38
C ASN A 47 -5.83 17.46 6.32
N GLY A 48 -6.21 18.74 6.46
CA GLY A 48 -5.29 19.87 6.37
C GLY A 48 -4.35 20.01 7.56
N ASP A 49 -4.56 19.25 8.63
CA ASP A 49 -3.79 19.32 9.88
C ASP A 49 -3.07 18.01 10.18
N GLY A 50 -1.85 18.11 10.71
CA GLY A 50 -1.03 16.98 11.15
C GLY A 50 0.04 16.54 10.14
N VAL A 51 0.73 15.43 10.47
CA VAL A 51 1.82 14.91 9.63
C VAL A 51 1.23 14.20 8.40
N GLN A 52 1.75 14.51 7.22
CA GLN A 52 1.41 13.86 5.97
C GLN A 52 2.55 12.95 5.52
N SER A 53 2.21 11.82 4.89
CA SER A 53 3.21 10.90 4.34
C SER A 53 2.75 10.35 3.00
N ILE A 54 3.69 10.29 2.07
CA ILE A 54 3.54 9.67 0.75
C ILE A 54 4.71 8.71 0.59
N ALA A 55 4.41 7.42 0.48
CA ALA A 55 5.42 6.41 0.18
C ALA A 55 5.07 5.71 -1.12
N GLN A 56 5.95 5.82 -2.11
CA GLN A 56 5.78 5.24 -3.44
C GLN A 56 6.75 4.08 -3.62
N PHE A 57 6.21 2.95 -4.06
CA PHE A 57 6.98 1.78 -4.43
C PHE A 57 6.72 1.45 -5.89
N HIS A 58 7.77 1.15 -6.65
CA HIS A 58 7.63 0.44 -7.91
C HIS A 58 7.00 -0.92 -7.65
N LYS A 59 6.10 -1.39 -8.53
CA LYS A 59 5.43 -2.68 -8.37
C LYS A 59 6.42 -3.83 -8.25
N GLU A 60 7.56 -3.77 -8.96
CA GLU A 60 8.60 -4.80 -8.95
C GLU A 60 9.32 -4.90 -7.60
N ALA A 61 9.27 -3.84 -6.78
CA ALA A 61 9.83 -3.87 -5.43
C ALA A 61 8.94 -4.68 -4.46
N LEU A 62 7.67 -4.89 -4.80
CA LEU A 62 6.69 -5.51 -3.92
C LEU A 62 6.15 -6.85 -4.46
N PHE A 63 5.98 -7.01 -5.77
CA PHE A 63 5.21 -8.11 -6.35
C PHE A 63 5.95 -8.86 -7.47
N ASP A 64 5.72 -10.17 -7.54
CA ASP A 64 6.19 -11.07 -8.62
C ASP A 64 5.24 -11.06 -9.84
N ASP A 65 3.93 -10.98 -9.60
CA ASP A 65 2.89 -10.79 -10.62
C ASP A 65 2.02 -9.62 -10.15
N TYR A 66 1.68 -8.72 -11.08
CA TYR A 66 0.86 -7.54 -10.80
C TYR A 66 -0.10 -7.32 -11.95
N ARG A 67 -1.41 -7.51 -11.68
CA ARG A 67 -2.47 -7.35 -12.68
C ARG A 67 -3.55 -6.44 -12.13
N ILE A 68 -3.76 -5.32 -12.81
CA ILE A 68 -4.77 -4.33 -12.48
C ILE A 68 -5.68 -4.08 -13.68
N SER A 69 -6.98 -3.92 -13.42
CA SER A 69 -7.97 -3.51 -14.42
C SER A 69 -9.05 -2.63 -13.77
N SER A 70 -9.16 -1.39 -14.26
CA SER A 70 -10.11 -0.40 -13.78
C SER A 70 -10.59 0.48 -14.94
N GLN A 71 -11.87 0.88 -14.91
CA GLN A 71 -12.40 1.87 -15.86
C GLN A 71 -11.78 3.26 -15.67
N ASN A 72 -11.14 3.51 -14.52
CA ASN A 72 -10.42 4.73 -14.21
C ASN A 72 -8.94 4.59 -14.59
N GLU A 73 -8.65 4.39 -15.88
CA GLU A 73 -7.27 4.30 -16.40
C GLU A 73 -6.39 3.27 -15.68
N ASP A 74 -6.97 2.11 -15.32
CA ASP A 74 -6.30 1.09 -14.50
C ASP A 74 -5.73 1.62 -13.16
N CYS A 75 -6.36 2.65 -12.61
CA CYS A 75 -6.10 3.16 -11.28
C CYS A 75 -7.19 2.73 -10.30
N ILE A 76 -6.78 2.30 -9.11
CA ILE A 76 -7.66 1.87 -8.02
C ILE A 76 -7.22 2.57 -6.73
N VAL A 77 -8.17 3.10 -5.96
CA VAL A 77 -7.91 3.74 -4.66
C VAL A 77 -8.83 3.16 -3.60
N PHE A 78 -8.29 2.80 -2.46
CA PHE A 78 -9.07 2.38 -1.30
C PHE A 78 -8.34 2.71 0.00
N ALA A 79 -9.10 2.89 1.07
CA ALA A 79 -8.57 3.03 2.42
C ALA A 79 -8.29 1.65 3.03
N VAL A 80 -7.20 1.55 3.78
CA VAL A 80 -6.86 0.37 4.58
C VAL A 80 -6.55 0.79 6.01
N ASP A 81 -6.92 -0.07 6.95
CA ASP A 81 -6.41 0.01 8.31
C ASP A 81 -4.99 -0.59 8.35
N VAL A 82 -4.01 0.22 8.73
CA VAL A 82 -2.59 -0.13 8.72
C VAL A 82 -2.32 -1.33 9.64
N SER A 83 -3.02 -1.42 10.78
CA SER A 83 -2.86 -2.52 11.72
C SER A 83 -3.39 -3.85 11.16
N LEU A 84 -4.49 -3.79 10.39
CA LEU A 84 -5.04 -4.97 9.71
C LEU A 84 -4.14 -5.45 8.58
N LEU A 85 -3.60 -4.52 7.78
CA LEU A 85 -2.65 -4.86 6.72
C LEU A 85 -1.37 -5.49 7.29
N HIS A 86 -0.82 -4.89 8.34
CA HIS A 86 0.36 -5.41 9.02
C HIS A 86 0.12 -6.82 9.59
N ARG A 87 -1.05 -7.06 10.19
CA ARG A 87 -1.44 -8.39 10.67
C ARG A 87 -1.57 -9.39 9.52
N ALA A 88 -2.13 -9.00 8.38
CA ALA A 88 -2.30 -9.87 7.22
C ALA A 88 -0.94 -10.34 6.65
N LEU A 89 0.05 -9.44 6.62
CA LEU A 89 1.41 -9.78 6.17
C LEU A 89 2.18 -10.69 7.14
N ARG A 90 1.80 -10.75 8.42
CA ARG A 90 2.38 -11.70 9.39
C ARG A 90 1.83 -13.11 9.31
N SER A 91 0.64 -13.25 8.71
CA SER A 91 -0.07 -14.52 8.60
C SER A 91 0.16 -15.25 7.28
N SER A 92 1.00 -14.68 6.39
CA SER A 92 1.32 -15.22 5.07
C SER A 92 2.39 -16.29 5.12
#